data_AF-A0A936CA38-F1
#
_entry.id   AF-A0A936CA38-F1
#
_cell.length_a   1.000
_cell.length_b   1.000
_cell.length_c   1.000
_cell.angle_alpha   90.00
_cell.angle_beta   90.00
_cell.angle_gamma   90.00
#
_symmetry.space_group_name_H-M   'P 1'
#
loop_
_entity.id
_entity.type
_entity.pdbx_description
1 polymer ?
#
loop_
_entity_poly.entity_id
_entity_poly.type
_entity_poly.pdbx_seq_one_letter_code
_entity_poly.pdbx_strand_id
1 'polypeptide(L)'
;MLSSLTLAMPLVSLALVAAVPSRPVQPRADAAPVRTAPVAADGWRFRWKVTVETDKKDRTPASPSMSVALIPGKARMDYEGEAQPQGMMKKGGYMLLDADKGTMTMVDPKEKKAVVMDPSALGNMMGAIGASGMVKMDVKDVKVSVEKLGAGDRLLGRATTKYRITRGYVMTISVFGRKNSSTHASVTEAWIADQFIEDKAFEAWAKNFTRGVGSVSGDALKKLMEAEQANQIKGIVLKQVQQSTDTDDKGNATTTTTTMEMTELAKASLDASLFEVPAGYEVTDMKAQMAGLSEEMEKAKAECEAKNGKGSEKCTMQGEAGGDSTAKVTPKDAAKKALRGLFKKP
;
A
#
# COMPACT_ATOMS: atom_id res chain seq x y z
N MET A 1 -12.91 -23.98 -12.35
CA MET A 1 -11.63 -23.98 -11.62
C MET A 1 -11.25 -22.56 -11.20
N LEU A 2 -12.06 -21.94 -10.33
CA LEU A 2 -11.82 -20.60 -9.74
C LEU A 2 -11.88 -20.74 -8.21
N SER A 3 -11.14 -21.72 -7.69
CA SER A 3 -10.95 -21.89 -6.25
C SER A 3 -9.62 -21.23 -5.87
N SER A 4 -9.66 -20.46 -4.79
CA SER A 4 -8.48 -20.09 -3.99
C SER A 4 -7.65 -18.88 -4.44
N LEU A 5 -8.28 -17.78 -4.86
CA LEU A 5 -7.69 -16.43 -4.69
C LEU A 5 -8.33 -15.74 -3.47
N THR A 6 -8.14 -16.30 -2.28
CA THR A 6 -8.24 -15.52 -1.05
C THR A 6 -6.96 -14.67 -0.98
N LEU A 7 -7.01 -13.48 -1.58
CA LEU A 7 -6.08 -12.39 -1.23
C LEU A 7 -6.42 -11.97 0.22
N ALA A 8 -6.14 -12.82 1.18
CA ALA A 8 -5.86 -12.38 2.53
C ALA A 8 -4.48 -11.73 2.45
N MET A 9 -4.42 -10.50 1.95
CA MET A 9 -3.28 -9.66 2.22
C MET A 9 -3.37 -9.38 3.72
N PRO A 10 -2.41 -9.85 4.54
CA PRO A 10 -2.27 -9.28 5.86
C PRO A 10 -2.00 -7.80 5.59
N LEU A 11 -2.99 -6.96 5.89
CA LEU A 11 -2.77 -5.53 6.05
C LEU A 11 -1.89 -5.37 7.27
N VAL A 12 -0.60 -5.58 7.04
CA VAL A 12 0.43 -5.30 8.01
C VAL A 12 0.47 -3.79 8.12
N SER A 13 -0.18 -3.28 9.16
CA SER A 13 0.00 -1.90 9.57
C SER A 13 1.45 -1.73 10.03
N LEU A 14 2.36 -1.37 9.12
CA LEU A 14 3.55 -0.60 9.49
C LEU A 14 3.09 0.83 9.85
N ALA A 15 2.22 0.96 10.85
CA ALA A 15 1.74 2.24 11.30
C ALA A 15 2.80 2.85 12.21
N LEU A 16 3.47 3.90 11.71
CA LEU A 16 4.13 4.90 12.54
C LEU A 16 3.19 6.10 12.57
N VAL A 17 2.73 6.51 13.76
CA VAL A 17 1.78 7.64 13.92
C VAL A 17 2.56 8.87 14.38
N ALA A 18 2.52 9.96 13.60
CA ALA A 18 3.08 11.26 13.96
C ALA A 18 1.97 12.33 13.99
N ALA A 19 1.94 13.15 15.05
CA ALA A 19 1.04 14.30 15.20
C ALA A 19 1.78 15.61 14.85
N VAL A 20 1.14 16.54 14.12
CA VAL A 20 1.78 17.74 13.54
C VAL A 20 1.05 19.02 13.99
N PRO A 21 1.77 20.11 14.32
CA PRO A 21 1.34 21.48 14.04
C PRO A 21 2.13 22.08 12.86
N SER A 22 1.43 22.75 11.95
CA SER A 22 1.93 23.29 10.67
C SER A 22 2.57 24.69 10.79
N ARG A 23 3.71 24.92 10.14
CA ARG A 23 4.24 26.26 9.77
C ARG A 23 4.75 26.27 8.32
N PRO A 24 4.59 27.38 7.58
CA PRO A 24 5.01 27.49 6.19
C PRO A 24 6.50 27.88 6.07
N VAL A 25 7.18 27.33 5.06
CA VAL A 25 8.55 27.71 4.67
C VAL A 25 8.50 28.26 3.23
N GLN A 26 9.13 29.41 3.01
CA GLN A 26 9.26 30.10 1.71
C GLN A 26 10.41 29.53 0.87
N PRO A 27 10.35 29.64 -0.47
CA PRO A 27 11.37 29.12 -1.39
C PRO A 27 12.53 30.10 -1.60
N ARG A 28 13.73 29.58 -1.89
CA ARG A 28 14.86 30.37 -2.42
C ARG A 28 15.42 29.73 -3.69
N ALA A 29 15.86 30.61 -4.58
CA ALA A 29 16.05 30.44 -6.02
C ALA A 29 17.28 29.61 -6.47
N ASP A 30 17.18 29.19 -7.74
CA ASP A 30 18.07 28.34 -8.53
C ASP A 30 19.50 28.87 -8.75
N ALA A 31 20.44 27.93 -8.83
CA ALA A 31 21.71 28.07 -9.54
C ALA A 31 22.05 26.75 -10.29
N ALA A 32 22.60 26.89 -11.50
CA ALA A 32 22.86 25.82 -12.48
C ALA A 32 23.94 24.79 -12.07
N PRO A 33 23.99 23.58 -12.66
CA PRO A 33 24.61 22.42 -12.04
C PRO A 33 26.11 22.28 -12.38
N VAL A 34 26.95 22.29 -11.36
CA VAL A 34 28.26 21.64 -11.41
C VAL A 34 28.03 20.16 -11.08
N ARG A 35 28.68 19.24 -11.81
CA ARG A 35 28.69 17.80 -11.49
C ARG A 35 29.38 17.59 -10.13
N THR A 36 28.62 17.73 -9.06
CA THR A 36 29.01 17.36 -7.70
C THR A 36 28.81 15.85 -7.55
N ALA A 37 29.73 15.19 -6.84
CA ALA A 37 29.49 13.86 -6.31
C ALA A 37 28.14 13.87 -5.59
N PRO A 38 27.32 12.81 -5.71
CA PRO A 38 26.00 12.78 -5.09
C PRO A 38 26.15 13.06 -3.59
N VAL A 39 25.42 14.07 -3.12
CA VAL A 39 25.53 14.55 -1.75
C VAL A 39 25.00 13.45 -0.83
N ALA A 40 25.86 12.93 0.04
CA ALA A 40 25.45 11.98 1.04
C ALA A 40 24.50 12.67 2.03
N ALA A 41 23.36 12.05 2.30
CA ALA A 41 22.35 12.53 3.23
C ALA A 41 22.32 11.66 4.48
N ASP A 42 22.24 12.31 5.64
CA ASP A 42 22.06 11.60 6.91
C ASP A 42 20.68 10.93 6.94
N GLY A 43 20.68 9.67 7.33
CA GLY A 43 19.48 8.85 7.34
C GLY A 43 19.63 7.60 8.18
N TRP A 44 18.77 6.63 7.89
CA TRP A 44 18.67 5.37 8.61
C TRP A 44 18.72 4.19 7.65
N ARG A 45 19.32 3.11 8.11
CA ARG A 45 19.20 1.79 7.50
C ARG A 45 18.68 0.80 8.54
N PHE A 46 17.71 -0.02 8.14
CA PHE A 46 17.22 -1.11 8.96
C PHE A 46 16.87 -2.33 8.11
N ARG A 47 16.89 -3.51 8.73
CA ARG A 47 16.54 -4.78 8.09
C ARG A 47 15.39 -5.44 8.82
N TRP A 48 14.38 -5.82 8.07
CA TRP A 48 13.26 -6.61 8.55
C TRP A 48 13.40 -8.06 8.11
N LYS A 49 13.22 -8.96 9.06
CA LYS A 49 12.96 -10.37 8.81
C LYS A 49 11.48 -10.64 9.08
N VAL A 50 10.82 -11.30 8.15
CA VAL A 50 9.43 -11.72 8.29
C VAL A 50 9.41 -13.24 8.25
N THR A 51 8.61 -13.86 9.11
CA THR A 51 8.32 -15.29 9.10
C THR A 51 6.81 -15.44 9.03
N VAL A 52 6.33 -16.21 8.05
CA VAL A 52 4.90 -16.50 7.88
C VAL A 52 4.69 -18.00 7.99
N GLU A 53 3.89 -18.40 8.96
CA GLU A 53 3.46 -19.78 9.20
C GLU A 53 1.95 -19.87 9.06
N THR A 54 1.44 -20.99 8.56
CA THR A 54 0.01 -21.23 8.38
C THR A 54 -0.33 -22.67 8.76
N ASP A 55 -1.54 -22.86 9.28
CA ASP A 55 -2.10 -24.18 9.63
C ASP A 55 -2.37 -25.07 8.41
N LYS A 56 -2.43 -24.49 7.21
CA LYS A 56 -2.60 -25.23 5.96
C LYS A 56 -1.29 -25.87 5.50
N LYS A 57 -1.23 -27.21 5.62
CA LYS A 57 -0.08 -28.06 5.25
C LYS A 57 0.41 -27.88 3.80
N ASP A 58 -0.46 -27.40 2.91
CA ASP A 58 -0.15 -27.25 1.48
C ASP A 58 0.58 -25.94 1.17
N ARG A 59 0.80 -25.06 2.16
CA ARG A 59 1.51 -23.79 2.00
C ARG A 59 2.90 -23.87 2.61
N THR A 60 3.91 -23.60 1.79
CA THR A 60 5.29 -23.50 2.25
C THR A 60 5.46 -22.28 3.16
N PRO A 61 6.05 -22.43 4.35
CA PRO A 61 6.45 -21.31 5.17
C PRO A 61 7.32 -20.35 4.38
N ALA A 62 7.03 -19.05 4.48
CA ALA A 62 7.80 -18.02 3.80
C ALA A 62 8.61 -17.22 4.83
N SER A 63 9.85 -16.89 4.50
CA SER A 63 10.69 -16.02 5.32
C SER A 63 11.24 -14.83 4.53
N PRO A 64 10.38 -13.91 4.06
CA PRO A 64 10.88 -12.76 3.33
C PRO A 64 11.74 -11.87 4.24
N SER A 65 12.77 -11.30 3.65
CA SER A 65 13.58 -10.26 4.26
C SER A 65 13.55 -9.03 3.37
N MET A 66 13.64 -7.86 4.00
CA MET A 66 13.77 -6.60 3.32
C MET A 66 14.76 -5.72 4.06
N SER A 67 15.54 -4.94 3.29
CA SER A 67 16.33 -3.85 3.84
C SER A 67 15.71 -2.53 3.42
N VAL A 68 15.77 -1.55 4.32
CA VAL A 68 15.21 -0.23 4.12
C VAL A 68 16.29 0.79 4.35
N ALA A 69 16.45 1.71 3.39
CA ALA A 69 17.23 2.92 3.53
C ALA A 69 16.26 4.10 3.53
N LEU A 70 16.49 5.05 4.43
CA LEU A 70 15.57 6.14 4.67
C LEU A 70 16.33 7.44 4.88
N ILE A 71 15.96 8.47 4.12
CA ILE A 71 16.36 9.86 4.34
C ILE A 71 15.09 10.72 4.43
N PRO A 72 15.15 11.97 4.90
CA PRO A 72 13.99 12.86 4.88
C PRO A 72 13.34 12.90 3.49
N GLY A 73 12.06 12.53 3.41
CA GLY A 73 11.27 12.56 2.17
C GLY A 73 11.52 11.41 1.19
N LYS A 74 12.52 10.55 1.37
CA LYS A 74 12.78 9.43 0.44
C LYS A 74 13.09 8.13 1.15
N ALA A 75 12.52 7.04 0.65
CA ALA A 75 12.78 5.70 1.16
C ALA A 75 13.10 4.74 0.02
N ARG A 76 13.97 3.78 0.28
CA ARG A 76 14.25 2.65 -0.59
C ARG A 76 14.03 1.37 0.19
N MET A 77 13.31 0.43 -0.38
CA MET A 77 13.02 -0.89 0.19
C MET A 77 13.49 -1.97 -0.77
N ASP A 78 14.55 -2.69 -0.43
CA ASP A 78 15.07 -3.80 -1.22
C ASP A 78 14.48 -5.13 -0.74
N TYR A 79 13.97 -5.96 -1.64
CA TYR A 79 13.40 -7.28 -1.33
C TYR A 79 14.47 -8.37 -1.46
N GLU A 80 14.85 -8.97 -0.35
CA GLU A 80 15.98 -9.91 -0.28
C GLU A 80 15.51 -11.37 -0.20
N GLY A 81 14.33 -11.60 0.36
CA GLY A 81 13.67 -12.91 0.41
C GLY A 81 12.50 -13.02 -0.57
N GLU A 82 12.10 -14.25 -0.89
CA GLU A 82 10.92 -14.51 -1.71
C GLU A 82 9.65 -14.25 -0.88
N ALA A 83 9.04 -13.08 -1.05
CA ALA A 83 7.78 -12.74 -0.41
C ALA A 83 6.58 -13.35 -1.16
N GLN A 84 6.65 -13.39 -2.50
CA GLN A 84 5.70 -14.07 -3.38
C GLN A 84 6.41 -14.51 -4.68
N PRO A 85 6.07 -15.69 -5.25
CA PRO A 85 6.65 -16.17 -6.50
C PRO A 85 6.25 -15.33 -7.73
N GLN A 86 5.21 -14.50 -7.61
CA GLN A 86 4.77 -13.55 -8.63
C GLN A 86 4.32 -12.23 -7.99
N GLY A 87 4.68 -11.10 -8.57
CA GLY A 87 4.26 -9.77 -8.13
C GLY A 87 5.38 -8.73 -8.19
N MET A 88 5.02 -7.49 -7.86
CA MET A 88 5.93 -6.34 -7.93
C MET A 88 6.91 -6.24 -6.74
N MET A 89 6.90 -7.24 -5.85
CA MET A 89 7.69 -7.36 -4.63
C MET A 89 8.60 -8.60 -4.71
N LYS A 90 9.17 -8.87 -5.89
CA LYS A 90 10.00 -10.05 -6.14
C LYS A 90 11.39 -9.88 -5.55
N LYS A 91 12.02 -11.00 -5.16
CA LYS A 91 13.41 -11.02 -4.70
C LYS A 91 14.34 -10.35 -5.73
N GLY A 92 15.20 -9.47 -5.25
CA GLY A 92 16.15 -8.69 -6.04
C GLY A 92 15.56 -7.42 -6.67
N GLY A 93 14.23 -7.23 -6.62
CA GLY A 93 13.60 -5.94 -6.91
C GLY A 93 13.69 -5.00 -5.71
N TYR A 94 13.46 -3.71 -5.97
CA TYR A 94 13.34 -2.72 -4.91
C TYR A 94 12.26 -1.68 -5.22
N MET A 95 11.78 -1.02 -4.19
CA MET A 95 10.79 0.06 -4.27
C MET A 95 11.40 1.36 -3.76
N LEU A 96 11.19 2.44 -4.50
CA LEU A 96 11.53 3.80 -4.12
C LEU A 96 10.25 4.56 -3.78
N LEU A 97 10.25 5.25 -2.66
CA LEU A 97 9.25 6.24 -2.30
C LEU A 97 9.89 7.61 -2.35
N ASP A 98 9.28 8.52 -3.12
CA ASP A 98 9.67 9.92 -3.18
C ASP A 98 8.47 10.78 -2.77
N ALA A 99 8.54 11.33 -1.57
CA ALA A 99 7.51 12.14 -0.97
C ALA A 99 7.33 13.50 -1.62
N ASP A 100 8.45 14.08 -2.06
CA ASP A 100 8.49 15.41 -2.66
C ASP A 100 7.76 15.37 -4.00
N LYS A 101 7.91 14.25 -4.72
CA LYS A 101 7.22 13.99 -5.99
C LYS A 101 5.86 13.30 -5.81
N GLY A 102 5.58 12.75 -4.63
CA GLY A 102 4.40 11.93 -4.38
C GLY A 102 4.37 10.64 -5.21
N THR A 103 5.53 10.05 -5.50
CA THR A 103 5.65 8.89 -6.39
C THR A 103 6.15 7.65 -5.66
N MET A 104 5.69 6.50 -6.12
CA MET A 104 6.22 5.19 -5.78
C MET A 104 6.77 4.56 -7.06
N THR A 105 8.04 4.17 -7.05
CA THR A 105 8.70 3.54 -8.19
C THR A 105 9.11 2.13 -7.85
N MET A 106 8.65 1.16 -8.61
CA MET A 106 9.11 -0.23 -8.50
C MET A 106 10.20 -0.45 -9.52
N VAL A 107 11.32 -1.01 -9.09
CA VAL A 107 12.50 -1.20 -9.92
C VAL A 107 12.87 -2.67 -9.96
N ASP A 108 13.10 -3.16 -11.16
CA ASP A 108 13.63 -4.48 -11.45
C ASP A 108 15.05 -4.33 -12.03
N PRO A 109 16.08 -4.54 -11.21
CA PRO A 109 17.46 -4.44 -11.66
C PRO A 109 17.85 -5.50 -12.69
N LYS A 110 17.22 -6.69 -12.63
CA LYS A 110 17.53 -7.80 -13.53
C LYS A 110 17.06 -7.51 -14.94
N GLU A 111 15.87 -6.94 -15.08
CA GLU A 111 15.31 -6.55 -16.37
C GLU A 111 15.65 -5.12 -16.79
N LYS A 112 16.29 -4.33 -15.91
CA LYS A 112 16.52 -2.90 -16.09
C LYS A 112 15.24 -2.11 -16.39
N LYS A 113 14.17 -2.44 -15.69
CA LYS A 113 12.87 -1.78 -15.82
C LYS A 113 12.51 -1.05 -14.55
N ALA A 114 11.84 0.08 -14.69
CA ALA A 114 11.26 0.80 -13.59
C ALA A 114 9.82 1.21 -13.94
N VAL A 115 8.91 1.06 -12.98
CA VAL A 115 7.51 1.45 -13.12
C VAL A 115 7.22 2.53 -12.10
N VAL A 116 6.93 3.75 -12.57
CA VAL A 116 6.59 4.89 -11.73
C VAL A 116 5.09 4.99 -11.60
N MET A 117 4.62 5.11 -10.36
CA MET A 117 3.20 5.22 -10.03
C MET A 117 2.95 6.39 -9.09
N ASP A 118 1.75 6.94 -9.19
CA ASP A 118 1.20 7.91 -8.25
C ASP A 118 0.19 7.16 -7.35
N PRO A 119 0.48 7.01 -6.04
CA PRO A 119 -0.42 6.32 -5.11
C PRO A 119 -1.81 6.96 -5.02
N SER A 120 -1.91 8.28 -5.20
CA SER A 120 -3.19 9.00 -5.22
C SER A 120 -3.96 8.72 -6.50
N ALA A 121 -3.29 8.65 -7.66
CA ALA A 121 -3.93 8.24 -8.91
C ALA A 121 -4.45 6.80 -8.84
N LEU A 122 -3.65 5.89 -8.25
CA LEU A 122 -4.07 4.50 -8.01
C LEU A 122 -5.28 4.44 -7.08
N GLY A 123 -5.27 5.23 -6.01
CA GLY A 123 -6.40 5.41 -5.10
C GLY A 123 -7.67 5.89 -5.78
N ASN A 124 -7.57 6.93 -6.59
CA ASN A 124 -8.68 7.48 -7.36
C ASN A 124 -9.23 6.45 -8.35
N MET A 125 -8.36 5.70 -9.03
CA MET A 125 -8.78 4.62 -9.93
C MET A 125 -9.53 3.53 -9.16
N MET A 126 -9.02 3.09 -8.01
CA MET A 126 -9.70 2.11 -7.17
C MET A 126 -11.04 2.64 -6.65
N GLY A 127 -11.12 3.92 -6.29
CA GLY A 127 -12.37 4.60 -5.93
C GLY A 127 -13.37 4.64 -7.08
N ALA A 128 -12.93 4.96 -8.30
CA ALA A 128 -13.77 4.97 -9.50
C ALA A 128 -14.27 3.56 -9.87
N ILE A 129 -13.42 2.54 -9.75
CA ILE A 129 -13.82 1.13 -9.91
C ILE A 129 -14.86 0.76 -8.83
N GLY A 130 -14.65 1.21 -7.58
CA GLY A 130 -15.62 1.13 -6.50
C GLY A 130 -16.99 1.71 -6.87
N ALA A 131 -16.98 2.96 -7.32
CA ALA A 131 -18.17 3.71 -7.70
C ALA A 131 -18.90 3.13 -8.93
N SER A 132 -18.18 2.48 -9.85
CA SER A 132 -18.76 1.78 -11.00
C SER A 132 -19.63 0.58 -10.64
N GLY A 133 -19.55 0.10 -9.39
CA GLY A 133 -20.27 -1.08 -8.95
C GLY A 133 -19.73 -2.40 -9.52
N MET A 134 -18.65 -2.37 -10.30
CA MET A 134 -17.95 -3.58 -10.77
C MET A 134 -17.29 -4.34 -9.62
N VAL A 135 -16.71 -3.61 -8.67
CA VAL A 135 -16.15 -4.14 -7.43
C VAL A 135 -16.68 -3.26 -6.30
N LYS A 136 -17.40 -3.81 -5.32
CA LYS A 136 -17.76 -3.10 -4.09
C LYS A 136 -17.08 -3.79 -2.93
N MET A 137 -16.35 -3.05 -2.11
CA MET A 137 -15.79 -3.54 -0.85
C MET A 137 -16.51 -2.85 0.29
N ASP A 138 -17.06 -3.62 1.21
CA ASP A 138 -17.75 -3.16 2.41
C ASP A 138 -17.07 -3.78 3.63
N VAL A 139 -16.76 -2.97 4.63
CA VAL A 139 -16.21 -3.44 5.90
C VAL A 139 -17.16 -3.04 7.01
N LYS A 140 -17.58 -4.05 7.78
CA LYS A 140 -18.52 -3.93 8.89
C LYS A 140 -17.95 -4.56 10.16
N ASP A 141 -18.62 -4.28 11.28
CA ASP A 141 -18.31 -4.85 12.59
C ASP A 141 -16.84 -4.67 13.00
N VAL A 142 -16.27 -3.52 12.64
CA VAL A 142 -14.90 -3.15 12.98
C VAL A 142 -14.78 -3.04 14.50
N LYS A 143 -13.95 -3.91 15.07
CA LYS A 143 -13.55 -3.91 16.48
C LYS A 143 -12.04 -3.78 16.50
N VAL A 144 -11.55 -2.74 17.15
CA VAL A 144 -10.12 -2.55 17.41
C VAL A 144 -9.98 -2.26 18.90
N SER A 145 -9.14 -3.01 19.59
CA SER A 145 -8.71 -2.69 20.95
C SER A 145 -7.19 -2.70 21.02
N VAL A 146 -6.66 -1.77 21.81
CA VAL A 146 -5.23 -1.68 22.10
C VAL A 146 -5.05 -1.73 23.61
N GLU A 147 -4.26 -2.69 24.05
CA GLU A 147 -3.89 -2.88 25.44
C GLU A 147 -2.39 -2.63 25.58
N LYS A 148 -2.01 -1.73 26.49
CA LYS A 148 -0.60 -1.54 26.87
C LYS A 148 -0.24 -2.60 27.91
N LEU A 149 0.58 -3.58 27.53
CA LEU A 149 1.00 -4.69 28.39
C LEU A 149 2.16 -4.33 29.33
N GLY A 150 2.73 -3.12 29.18
CA GLY A 150 3.83 -2.62 30.01
C GLY A 150 5.19 -2.75 29.32
N ALA A 151 6.25 -2.86 30.12
CA ALA A 151 7.61 -2.97 29.60
C ALA A 151 7.78 -4.26 28.78
N GLY A 152 8.31 -4.12 27.56
CA GLY A 152 8.73 -5.22 26.71
C GLY A 152 10.23 -5.47 26.79
N ASP A 153 10.69 -6.47 26.04
CA ASP A 153 12.11 -6.80 25.94
C ASP A 153 12.92 -5.63 25.36
N ARG A 154 14.20 -5.53 25.75
CA ARG A 154 15.11 -4.62 25.07
C ARG A 154 15.49 -5.19 23.71
N LEU A 155 15.14 -4.50 22.64
CA LEU A 155 15.43 -4.90 21.27
C LEU A 155 16.37 -3.88 20.63
N LEU A 156 17.43 -4.36 19.96
CA LEU A 156 18.43 -3.50 19.31
C LEU A 156 19.00 -2.42 20.24
N GLY A 157 19.20 -2.77 21.52
CA GLY A 157 19.70 -1.86 22.55
C GLY A 157 18.68 -0.84 23.06
N ARG A 158 17.41 -0.89 22.63
CA ARG A 158 16.36 0.08 22.98
C ARG A 158 15.34 -0.53 23.94
N ALA A 159 14.90 0.26 24.91
CA ALA A 159 13.73 -0.11 25.72
C ALA A 159 12.47 -0.12 24.84
N THR A 160 11.57 -1.06 25.09
CA THR A 160 10.29 -1.14 24.38
C THR A 160 9.12 -1.19 25.35
N THR A 161 7.96 -0.71 24.90
CA THR A 161 6.67 -1.04 25.49
C THR A 161 6.02 -2.13 24.64
N LYS A 162 5.50 -3.16 25.31
CA LYS A 162 4.70 -4.21 24.66
C LYS A 162 3.24 -3.78 24.62
N TYR A 163 2.64 -3.90 23.44
CA TYR A 163 1.22 -3.68 23.19
C TYR A 163 0.56 -4.95 22.67
N ARG A 164 -0.71 -5.14 22.98
CA ARG A 164 -1.59 -6.10 22.32
C ARG A 164 -2.67 -5.36 21.56
N ILE A 165 -2.78 -5.64 20.29
CA ILE A 165 -3.74 -5.03 19.37
C ILE A 165 -4.67 -6.15 18.91
N THR A 166 -5.93 -6.10 19.29
CA THR A 166 -6.95 -7.05 18.83
C THR A 166 -7.80 -6.39 17.76
N ARG A 167 -7.96 -7.07 16.62
CA ARG A 167 -8.74 -6.60 15.48
C ARG A 167 -9.78 -7.63 15.11
N GLY A 168 -10.96 -7.17 14.75
CA GLY A 168 -12.02 -7.98 14.18
C GLY A 168 -12.81 -7.17 13.18
N TYR A 169 -13.12 -7.73 12.02
CA TYR A 169 -14.02 -7.11 11.05
C TYR A 169 -14.61 -8.14 10.10
N VAL A 170 -15.71 -7.78 9.46
CA VAL A 170 -16.31 -8.54 8.36
C VAL A 170 -16.08 -7.76 7.07
N MET A 171 -15.41 -8.37 6.11
CA MET A 171 -15.17 -7.80 4.79
C MET A 171 -16.08 -8.50 3.77
N THR A 172 -16.90 -7.72 3.07
CA THR A 172 -17.70 -8.20 1.94
C THR A 172 -17.16 -7.60 0.64
N ILE A 173 -16.76 -8.45 -0.29
CA ILE A 173 -16.35 -8.06 -1.63
C ILE A 173 -17.44 -8.52 -2.61
N SER A 174 -18.04 -7.59 -3.35
CA SER A 174 -18.95 -7.87 -4.44
C SER A 174 -18.25 -7.62 -5.76
N VAL A 175 -18.08 -8.64 -6.59
CA VAL A 175 -17.51 -8.51 -7.94
C VAL A 175 -18.58 -8.88 -8.95
N PHE A 176 -18.94 -7.95 -9.84
CA PHE A 176 -20.04 -8.11 -10.80
C PHE A 176 -21.34 -8.63 -10.16
N GLY A 177 -21.69 -8.10 -8.98
CA GLY A 177 -22.90 -8.48 -8.23
C GLY A 177 -22.80 -9.78 -7.42
N ARG A 178 -21.74 -10.58 -7.58
CA ARG A 178 -21.48 -11.77 -6.76
C ARG A 178 -20.76 -11.35 -5.48
N LYS A 179 -21.42 -11.56 -4.34
CA LYS A 179 -20.91 -11.23 -3.01
C LYS A 179 -20.16 -12.41 -2.42
N ASN A 180 -18.95 -12.14 -1.92
CA ASN A 180 -18.22 -13.03 -1.04
C ASN A 180 -17.97 -12.28 0.27
N SER A 181 -18.20 -12.92 1.41
CA SER A 181 -17.94 -12.36 2.73
C SER A 181 -16.83 -13.16 3.40
N SER A 182 -16.00 -12.48 4.18
CA SER A 182 -14.99 -13.11 5.02
C SER A 182 -14.92 -12.40 6.36
N THR A 183 -14.83 -13.17 7.43
CA THR A 183 -14.57 -12.64 8.78
C THR A 183 -13.07 -12.71 9.05
N HIS A 184 -12.52 -11.58 9.48
CA HIS A 184 -11.14 -11.49 9.94
C HIS A 184 -11.11 -11.28 11.44
N ALA A 185 -10.27 -12.05 12.14
CA ALA A 185 -9.91 -11.81 13.52
C ALA A 185 -8.39 -11.87 13.65
N SER A 186 -7.79 -10.94 14.39
CA SER A 186 -6.35 -11.02 14.69
C SER A 186 -6.00 -10.46 16.05
N VAL A 187 -4.93 -11.02 16.61
CA VAL A 187 -4.24 -10.52 17.80
C VAL A 187 -2.80 -10.26 17.39
N THR A 188 -2.35 -9.02 17.56
CA THR A 188 -0.99 -8.59 17.28
C THR A 188 -0.34 -8.17 18.58
N GLU A 189 0.75 -8.83 18.96
CA GLU A 189 1.63 -8.34 20.00
C GLU A 189 2.76 -7.54 19.35
N ALA A 190 2.96 -6.29 19.76
CA ALA A 190 3.95 -5.39 19.20
C ALA A 190 4.89 -4.86 20.30
N TRP A 191 6.20 -4.89 20.03
CA TRP A 191 7.25 -4.32 20.87
C TRP A 191 7.70 -3.02 20.22
N ILE A 192 7.41 -1.91 20.88
CA ILE A 192 7.54 -0.59 20.30
C ILE A 192 8.56 0.19 21.09
N ALA A 193 9.60 0.68 20.42
CA ALA A 193 10.60 1.51 21.08
C ALA A 193 9.98 2.85 21.48
N ASP A 194 9.96 3.12 22.79
CA ASP A 194 9.28 4.30 23.40
C ASP A 194 9.91 5.63 22.99
N GLN A 195 11.20 5.58 22.64
CA GLN A 195 11.88 6.72 22.04
C GLN A 195 11.53 6.76 20.57
N PHE A 196 10.56 7.61 20.26
CA PHE A 196 10.44 8.21 18.93
C PHE A 196 11.84 8.65 18.55
N ILE A 197 12.39 8.09 17.48
CA ILE A 197 13.53 8.72 16.87
C ILE A 197 12.94 10.04 16.35
N GLU A 198 13.18 11.15 17.06
CA GLU A 198 12.84 12.53 16.66
C GLU A 198 13.66 12.93 15.43
N ASP A 199 13.64 12.07 14.44
CA ASP A 199 14.38 12.16 13.22
C ASP A 199 13.38 12.34 12.10
N LYS A 200 13.55 13.46 11.42
CA LYS A 200 12.68 13.91 10.33
C LYS A 200 12.53 12.85 9.24
N ALA A 201 13.50 11.93 9.11
CA ALA A 201 13.42 10.83 8.17
C ALA A 201 12.31 9.84 8.54
N PHE A 202 12.20 9.42 9.80
CA PHE A 202 11.13 8.53 10.28
C PHE A 202 9.77 9.22 10.28
N GLU A 203 9.70 10.49 10.66
CA GLU A 203 8.46 11.26 10.59
C GLU A 203 7.96 11.41 9.13
N ALA A 204 8.87 11.74 8.21
CA ALA A 204 8.54 11.80 6.79
C ALA A 204 8.07 10.43 6.30
N TRP A 205 8.80 9.36 6.59
CA TRP A 205 8.41 8.00 6.20
C TRP A 205 7.02 7.63 6.70
N ALA A 206 6.72 7.87 7.99
CA ALA A 206 5.42 7.65 8.60
C ALA A 206 4.30 8.34 7.80
N LYS A 207 4.48 9.62 7.53
CA LYS A 207 3.54 10.46 6.80
C LYS A 207 3.33 9.98 5.37
N ASN A 208 4.41 9.58 4.69
CA ASN A 208 4.37 9.19 3.28
C ASN A 208 3.85 7.78 3.08
N PHE A 209 4.21 6.84 3.96
CA PHE A 209 3.65 5.51 3.98
C PHE A 209 2.15 5.56 4.27
N THR A 210 1.73 6.34 5.28
CA THR A 210 0.31 6.55 5.60
C THR A 210 -0.46 7.19 4.45
N ARG A 211 0.12 8.20 3.77
CA ARG A 211 -0.49 8.81 2.58
C ARG A 211 -0.57 7.84 1.41
N GLY A 212 0.50 7.09 1.14
CA GLY A 212 0.56 6.10 0.08
C GLY A 212 -0.48 5.02 0.28
N VAL A 213 -0.42 4.29 1.39
CA VAL A 213 -1.35 3.21 1.75
C VAL A 213 -2.78 3.74 1.93
N GLY A 214 -2.94 4.89 2.59
CA GLY A 214 -4.23 5.54 2.81
C GLY A 214 -4.92 6.06 1.53
N SER A 215 -4.15 6.28 0.45
CA SER A 215 -4.72 6.64 -0.84
C SER A 215 -5.26 5.40 -1.56
N VAL A 216 -4.58 4.25 -1.46
CA VAL A 216 -4.97 3.01 -2.16
C VAL A 216 -6.12 2.25 -1.48
N SER A 217 -6.44 2.62 -0.24
CA SER A 217 -7.19 1.78 0.68
C SER A 217 -8.72 1.88 0.57
N GLY A 218 -9.26 2.91 -0.07
CA GLY A 218 -10.71 3.14 -0.09
C GLY A 218 -11.32 3.36 1.31
N ASP A 219 -12.62 3.68 1.37
CA ASP A 219 -13.31 4.06 2.62
C ASP A 219 -13.29 2.96 3.69
N ALA A 220 -13.24 1.69 3.26
CA ALA A 220 -13.34 0.54 4.13
C ALA A 220 -12.08 0.32 4.99
N LEU A 221 -10.90 0.46 4.37
CA LEU A 221 -9.64 0.36 5.09
C LEU A 221 -9.25 1.69 5.75
N LYS A 222 -9.76 2.83 5.27
CA LYS A 222 -9.68 4.10 6.01
C LYS A 222 -10.29 3.99 7.42
N LYS A 223 -11.47 3.36 7.58
CA LYS A 223 -12.09 3.14 8.90
C LYS A 223 -11.23 2.30 9.84
N LEU A 224 -10.55 1.27 9.32
CA LEU A 224 -9.60 0.47 10.10
C LEU A 224 -8.39 1.32 10.54
N MET A 225 -7.83 2.12 9.63
CA MET A 225 -6.72 3.01 9.95
C MET A 225 -7.11 4.08 10.97
N GLU A 226 -8.30 4.68 10.87
CA GLU A 226 -8.81 5.65 11.84
C GLU A 226 -9.00 5.02 13.23
N ALA A 227 -9.56 3.82 13.28
CA ALA A 227 -9.70 3.06 14.53
C ALA A 227 -8.35 2.73 15.17
N GLU A 228 -7.31 2.45 14.37
CA GLU A 228 -5.95 2.24 14.87
C GLU A 228 -5.27 3.53 15.32
N GLN A 229 -5.39 4.62 14.54
CA GLN A 229 -4.82 5.93 14.87
C GLN A 229 -5.40 6.52 16.16
N ALA A 230 -6.68 6.25 16.45
CA ALA A 230 -7.32 6.66 17.70
C ALA A 230 -6.61 6.11 18.95
N ASN A 231 -5.88 5.00 18.84
CA ASN A 231 -5.16 4.39 19.96
C ASN A 231 -3.77 5.02 20.24
N GLN A 232 -3.35 6.00 19.43
CA GLN A 232 -2.18 6.86 19.67
C GLN A 232 -0.88 6.13 20.04
N ILE A 233 -0.66 4.92 19.52
CA ILE A 233 0.60 4.21 19.72
C ILE A 233 1.72 5.01 19.03
N LYS A 234 2.75 5.40 19.79
CA LYS A 234 3.89 6.16 19.30
C LYS A 234 5.17 5.32 19.39
N GLY A 235 6.05 5.48 18.41
CA GLY A 235 7.36 4.84 18.38
C GLY A 235 7.53 3.93 17.18
N ILE A 236 8.69 3.25 17.13
CA ILE A 236 9.04 2.32 16.05
C ILE A 236 8.77 0.92 16.53
N VAL A 237 7.94 0.18 15.79
CA VAL A 237 7.77 -1.26 15.99
C VAL A 237 9.12 -1.92 15.69
N LEU A 238 9.71 -2.58 16.68
CA LEU A 238 10.95 -3.35 16.51
C LEU A 238 10.66 -4.84 16.32
N LYS A 239 9.54 -5.31 16.86
CA LYS A 239 9.04 -6.66 16.68
C LYS A 239 7.53 -6.66 16.73
N GLN A 240 6.91 -7.51 15.93
CA GLN A 240 5.50 -7.83 16.04
C GLN A 240 5.26 -9.31 15.76
N VAL A 241 4.32 -9.89 16.49
CA VAL A 241 3.81 -11.24 16.27
C VAL A 241 2.30 -11.11 16.11
N GLN A 242 1.81 -11.36 14.90
CA GLN A 242 0.40 -11.33 14.58
C GLN A 242 -0.09 -12.75 14.35
N GLN A 243 -1.11 -13.15 15.10
CA GLN A 243 -1.91 -14.31 14.78
C GLN A 243 -3.22 -13.82 14.18
N SER A 244 -3.55 -14.26 12.96
CA SER A 244 -4.81 -13.95 12.30
C SER A 244 -5.55 -15.20 11.90
N THR A 245 -6.87 -15.13 11.96
CA THR A 245 -7.78 -16.14 11.44
C THR A 245 -8.72 -15.47 10.45
N ASP A 246 -8.70 -15.97 9.22
CA ASP A 246 -9.61 -15.57 8.17
C ASP A 246 -10.59 -16.72 7.90
N THR A 247 -11.88 -16.43 8.02
CA THR A 247 -12.97 -17.39 7.78
C THR A 247 -13.74 -16.95 6.55
N ASP A 248 -13.83 -17.83 5.54
CA ASP A 248 -14.60 -17.57 4.32
C ASP A 248 -16.12 -17.74 4.53
N ASP A 249 -16.89 -17.44 3.49
CA ASP A 249 -18.35 -17.55 3.45
C ASP A 249 -18.86 -18.99 3.62
N LYS A 250 -17.99 -19.99 3.44
CA LYS A 250 -18.27 -21.42 3.62
C LYS A 250 -17.85 -21.93 5.00
N GLY A 251 -17.33 -21.06 5.86
CA GLY A 251 -16.85 -21.40 7.20
C GLY A 251 -15.46 -22.03 7.22
N ASN A 252 -14.71 -22.04 6.10
CA ASN A 252 -13.33 -22.52 6.11
C ASN A 252 -12.45 -21.46 6.76
N ALA A 253 -11.89 -21.78 7.92
CA ALA A 253 -10.92 -20.96 8.61
C ALA A 253 -9.50 -21.24 8.08
N THR A 254 -8.68 -20.20 8.05
CA THR A 254 -7.22 -20.30 7.86
C THR A 254 -6.56 -19.46 8.94
N THR A 255 -5.75 -20.09 9.78
CA THR A 255 -4.94 -19.38 10.76
C THR A 255 -3.53 -19.16 10.23
N THR A 256 -3.04 -17.93 10.37
CA THR A 256 -1.70 -17.50 9.96
C THR A 256 -1.02 -16.82 11.12
N THR A 257 0.22 -17.21 11.40
CA THR A 257 1.12 -16.51 12.32
C THR A 257 2.17 -15.79 11.50
N THR A 258 2.19 -14.46 11.61
CA THR A 258 3.20 -13.60 10.99
C THR A 258 4.06 -12.98 12.07
N THR A 259 5.34 -13.30 12.08
CA THR A 259 6.33 -12.62 12.92
C THR A 259 7.13 -11.67 12.05
N MET A 260 7.27 -10.41 12.48
CA MET A 260 8.18 -9.45 11.86
C MET A 260 9.13 -8.93 12.92
N GLU A 261 10.41 -8.90 12.58
CA GLU A 261 11.46 -8.47 13.49
C GLU A 261 12.45 -7.57 12.76
N MET A 262 12.71 -6.41 13.34
CA MET A 262 13.80 -5.54 12.94
C MET A 262 15.08 -6.12 13.52
N THR A 263 15.95 -6.60 12.65
CA THR A 263 17.20 -7.30 13.02
C THR A 263 18.40 -6.38 13.02
N GLU A 264 18.32 -5.26 12.30
CA GLU A 264 19.34 -4.22 12.24
C GLU A 264 18.65 -2.86 12.23
N LEU A 265 19.23 -1.88 12.93
CA LEU A 265 18.81 -0.48 12.90
C LEU A 265 20.02 0.42 13.20
N ALA A 266 20.42 1.24 12.24
CA ALA A 266 21.55 2.13 12.37
C ALA A 266 21.32 3.47 11.66
N LYS A 267 21.89 4.54 12.21
CA LYS A 267 22.11 5.77 11.44
C LYS A 267 23.17 5.51 10.40
N ALA A 268 22.99 6.09 9.21
CA ALA A 268 23.96 5.97 8.13
C ALA A 268 23.97 7.25 7.29
N SER A 269 25.14 7.58 6.75
CA SER A 269 25.25 8.53 5.65
C SER A 269 24.97 7.77 4.36
N LEU A 270 23.93 8.18 3.63
CA LEU A 270 23.38 7.46 2.48
C LEU A 270 23.55 8.30 1.22
N ASP A 271 24.09 7.69 0.17
CA ASP A 271 24.22 8.34 -1.13
C ASP A 271 22.82 8.65 -1.71
N ALA A 272 22.61 9.90 -2.13
CA ALA A 272 21.35 10.33 -2.76
C ALA A 272 20.98 9.47 -3.98
N SER A 273 21.98 8.95 -4.72
CA SER A 273 21.77 8.08 -5.88
C SER A 273 21.09 6.76 -5.53
N LEU A 274 21.10 6.34 -4.26
CA LEU A 274 20.36 5.15 -3.82
C LEU A 274 18.86 5.31 -4.02
N PHE A 275 18.36 6.55 -4.02
CA PHE A 275 16.94 6.90 -4.11
C PHE A 275 16.49 7.28 -5.52
N GLU A 276 17.34 7.03 -6.51
CA GLU A 276 17.07 7.30 -7.91
C GLU A 276 17.00 6.00 -8.73
N VAL A 277 16.26 6.05 -9.83
CA VAL A 277 16.34 4.98 -10.84
C VAL A 277 17.66 5.14 -11.58
N PRO A 278 18.51 4.10 -11.67
CA PRO A 278 19.78 4.21 -12.35
C PRO A 278 19.62 4.55 -13.83
N ALA A 279 20.62 5.23 -14.39
CA ALA A 279 20.64 5.56 -15.80
C ALA A 279 20.58 4.29 -16.68
N GLY A 280 19.85 4.38 -17.80
CA GLY A 280 19.72 3.28 -18.77
C GLY A 280 18.63 2.25 -18.45
N TYR A 281 17.78 2.51 -17.46
CA TYR A 281 16.57 1.72 -17.21
C TYR A 281 15.44 2.16 -18.15
N GLU A 282 14.64 1.21 -18.59
CA GLU A 282 13.37 1.47 -19.26
C GLU A 282 12.35 1.90 -18.20
N VAL A 283 11.91 3.16 -18.27
CA VAL A 283 10.98 3.74 -17.30
C VAL A 283 9.59 3.82 -17.89
N THR A 284 8.66 3.05 -17.32
CA THR A 284 7.24 3.14 -17.61
C THR A 284 6.57 4.08 -16.61
N ASP A 285 6.12 5.23 -17.09
CA ASP A 285 5.35 6.17 -16.28
C ASP A 285 3.85 5.80 -16.33
N MET A 286 3.40 5.01 -15.35
CA MET A 286 1.99 4.67 -15.20
C MET A 286 1.16 5.85 -14.70
N LYS A 287 1.76 6.87 -14.08
CA LYS A 287 1.03 8.09 -13.70
C LYS A 287 0.55 8.81 -14.96
N ALA A 288 1.42 8.98 -15.95
CA ALA A 288 1.06 9.58 -17.23
C ALA A 288 -0.02 8.77 -17.98
N GLN A 289 0.14 7.44 -18.02
CA GLN A 289 -0.83 6.55 -18.66
C GLN A 289 -2.21 6.57 -17.96
N MET A 290 -2.23 6.57 -16.63
CA MET A 290 -3.49 6.63 -15.87
C MET A 290 -4.14 8.01 -15.93
N ALA A 291 -3.37 9.09 -16.00
CA ALA A 291 -3.90 10.44 -16.23
C ALA A 291 -4.64 10.51 -17.57
N GLY A 292 -4.01 10.02 -18.66
CA GLY A 292 -4.66 9.95 -19.97
C GLY A 292 -5.93 9.09 -19.96
N LEU A 293 -5.93 7.97 -19.24
CA LEU A 293 -7.12 7.13 -19.09
C LEU A 293 -8.26 7.86 -18.37
N SER A 294 -7.94 8.61 -17.31
CA SER A 294 -8.91 9.41 -16.57
C SER A 294 -9.53 10.48 -17.45
N GLU A 295 -8.73 11.16 -18.26
CA GLU A 295 -9.22 12.17 -19.22
C GLU A 295 -10.13 11.55 -20.29
N GLU A 296 -9.78 10.37 -20.83
CA GLU A 296 -10.64 9.64 -21.77
C GLU A 296 -11.97 9.23 -21.13
N MET A 297 -11.96 8.79 -19.87
CA MET A 297 -13.19 8.44 -19.15
C MET A 297 -14.07 9.67 -18.87
N GLU A 298 -13.48 10.79 -18.44
CA GLU A 298 -14.23 12.03 -18.24
C GLU A 298 -14.78 12.59 -19.56
N LYS A 299 -14.02 12.50 -20.66
CA LYS A 299 -14.52 12.86 -21.99
C LYS A 299 -15.68 11.97 -22.42
N ALA A 300 -15.57 10.65 -22.25
CA ALA A 300 -16.66 9.72 -22.56
C ALA A 300 -17.91 9.99 -21.73
N LYS A 301 -17.74 10.35 -20.45
CA LYS A 301 -18.83 10.77 -19.56
C LYS A 301 -19.46 12.08 -20.04
N ALA A 302 -18.67 13.11 -20.34
CA ALA A 302 -19.16 14.39 -20.83
C ALA A 302 -19.91 14.26 -22.17
N GLU A 303 -19.40 13.45 -23.10
CA GLU A 303 -20.08 13.15 -24.37
C GLU A 303 -21.39 12.40 -24.16
N CYS A 304 -21.46 11.52 -23.14
CA CYS A 304 -22.69 10.87 -22.77
C CYS A 304 -23.69 11.86 -22.16
N GLU A 305 -23.26 12.70 -21.21
CA GLU A 305 -24.11 13.70 -20.55
C GLU A 305 -24.65 14.73 -21.54
N ALA A 306 -23.86 15.13 -22.53
CA ALA A 306 -24.29 16.01 -23.62
C ALA A 306 -25.40 15.39 -24.48
N LYS A 307 -25.44 14.06 -24.61
CA LYS A 307 -26.42 13.34 -25.43
C LYS A 307 -27.68 12.91 -24.67
N ASN A 308 -27.55 12.62 -23.37
CA ASN A 308 -28.61 12.01 -22.57
C ASN A 308 -29.08 12.87 -21.39
N GLY A 309 -28.52 14.07 -21.23
CA GLY A 309 -28.76 14.93 -20.07
C GLY A 309 -27.81 14.62 -18.92
N LYS A 310 -27.46 15.69 -18.17
CA LYS A 310 -26.57 15.64 -17.02
C LYS A 310 -27.17 14.76 -15.92
N GLY A 311 -26.40 13.79 -15.42
CA GLY A 311 -26.85 12.88 -14.36
C GLY A 311 -27.79 11.75 -14.82
N SER A 312 -27.94 11.51 -16.14
CA SER A 312 -28.72 10.36 -16.62
C SER A 312 -28.09 9.03 -16.20
N GLU A 313 -28.90 8.06 -15.77
CA GLU A 313 -28.46 6.71 -15.39
C GLU A 313 -27.62 6.04 -16.49
N LYS A 314 -27.93 6.33 -17.76
CA LYS A 314 -27.20 5.84 -18.95
C LYS A 314 -25.76 6.35 -19.05
N CYS A 315 -25.43 7.44 -18.35
CA CYS A 315 -24.09 8.03 -18.31
C CYS A 315 -23.34 7.75 -17.02
N THR A 316 -24.00 7.08 -16.07
CA THR A 316 -23.34 6.52 -14.90
C THR A 316 -22.67 5.21 -15.28
N MET A 317 -21.56 4.89 -14.61
CA MET A 317 -20.89 3.59 -14.74
C MET A 317 -21.74 2.40 -14.24
N GLN A 318 -22.94 2.66 -13.72
CA GLN A 318 -23.86 1.66 -13.15
C GLN A 318 -24.84 1.06 -14.16
N GLY A 319 -24.87 1.54 -15.41
CA GLY A 319 -25.82 1.07 -16.43
C GLY A 319 -25.83 -0.46 -16.59
N GLU A 320 -27.01 -1.05 -16.40
CA GLU A 320 -27.29 -2.44 -16.76
C GLU A 320 -27.20 -2.60 -18.28
N ALA A 321 -26.74 -3.78 -18.71
CA ALA A 321 -26.70 -4.16 -20.12
C ALA A 321 -28.14 -4.44 -20.61
N GLY A 322 -28.92 -3.38 -20.79
CA GLY A 322 -30.20 -3.43 -21.49
C GLY A 322 -29.95 -3.54 -22.99
N GLY A 323 -30.41 -4.64 -23.59
CA GLY A 323 -30.25 -4.93 -25.00
C GLY A 323 -31.06 -3.96 -25.87
N ASP A 324 -30.40 -2.93 -26.38
CA ASP A 324 -30.73 -2.40 -27.69
C ASP A 324 -29.45 -2.04 -28.45
N SER A 325 -29.21 -2.80 -29.51
CA SER A 325 -27.97 -2.85 -30.27
C SER A 325 -27.94 -1.76 -31.34
N THR A 326 -27.68 -0.53 -30.94
CA THR A 326 -27.14 0.48 -31.85
C THR A 326 -26.01 1.26 -31.17
N ALA A 327 -24.82 0.64 -31.25
CA ALA A 327 -23.48 1.20 -31.08
C ALA A 327 -23.33 2.48 -30.23
N LYS A 328 -23.11 2.37 -28.91
CA LYS A 328 -22.55 3.48 -28.10
C LYS A 328 -21.61 2.93 -27.01
N VAL A 329 -20.35 3.36 -27.07
CA VAL A 329 -19.31 3.05 -26.07
C VAL A 329 -19.77 3.58 -24.72
N THR A 330 -20.12 2.69 -23.79
CA THR A 330 -20.42 3.11 -22.42
C THR A 330 -19.10 3.39 -21.67
N PRO A 331 -19.07 4.26 -20.66
CA PRO A 331 -17.92 4.41 -19.76
C PRO A 331 -17.45 3.06 -19.17
N LYS A 332 -18.37 2.12 -18.98
CA LYS A 332 -18.11 0.73 -18.58
C LYS A 332 -17.35 -0.07 -19.65
N ASP A 333 -17.66 0.12 -20.93
CA ASP A 333 -16.91 -0.51 -22.03
C ASP A 333 -15.52 0.09 -22.21
N ALA A 334 -15.37 1.40 -21.99
CA ALA A 334 -14.07 2.07 -21.97
C ALA A 334 -13.20 1.56 -20.81
N ALA A 335 -13.75 1.48 -19.58
CA ALA A 335 -13.07 0.91 -18.42
C ALA A 335 -12.73 -0.57 -18.63
N LYS A 336 -13.62 -1.36 -19.23
CA LYS A 336 -13.38 -2.78 -19.55
C LYS A 336 -12.30 -2.95 -20.63
N LYS A 337 -12.26 -2.07 -21.63
CA LYS A 337 -11.21 -2.05 -22.67
C LYS A 337 -9.85 -1.65 -22.07
N ALA A 338 -9.83 -0.65 -21.20
CA ALA A 338 -8.66 -0.19 -20.47
C ALA A 338 -8.06 -1.29 -19.58
N LEU A 339 -8.88 -1.92 -18.74
CA LEU A 339 -8.46 -3.04 -17.90
C LEU A 339 -7.94 -4.21 -18.73
N ARG A 340 -8.58 -4.55 -19.85
CA ARG A 340 -8.09 -5.59 -20.77
C ARG A 340 -6.74 -5.25 -21.41
N GLY A 341 -6.44 -3.98 -21.63
CA GLY A 341 -5.14 -3.52 -22.12
C GLY A 341 -4.02 -3.69 -21.10
N LEU A 342 -4.30 -3.37 -19.83
CA LEU A 342 -3.36 -3.48 -18.71
C LEU A 342 -2.99 -4.92 -18.34
N PHE A 343 -3.87 -5.90 -18.59
CA PHE A 343 -3.64 -7.31 -18.31
C PHE A 343 -3.25 -8.16 -19.54
N LYS A 344 -3.14 -7.55 -20.73
CA LYS A 344 -2.46 -8.21 -21.84
C LYS A 344 -0.96 -8.21 -21.53
N LYS A 345 -0.43 -9.39 -21.21
CA LYS A 345 1.02 -9.61 -21.21
C LYS A 345 1.60 -9.13 -22.56
N PRO A 346 2.79 -8.51 -22.57
CA PRO A 346 3.61 -8.53 -23.77
C PRO A 346 3.92 -9.97 -24.19
#